data_AF-A0A528IQ56-F1
#
_entry.id   AF-A0A528IQ56-F1
#
_cell.length_a   1.000
_cell.length_b   1.000
_cell.length_c   1.000
_cell.angle_alpha   90.00
_cell.angle_beta   90.00
_cell.angle_gamma   90.00
#
_symmetry.space_group_name_H-M   'P 1'
#
loop_
_entity.id
_entity.type
_entity.pdbx_description
1 polymer ?
#
loop_
_entity_poly.entity_id
_entity_poly.type
_entity_poly.pdbx_seq_one_letter_code
_entity_poly.pdbx_strand_id
1 'polypeptide(L)'
;VRRQYKIQEVIKRRQILLVQVVKEERGNKGAALTTYLSLAGRYSVLMPNTARGGGISRKITNAQDRKRLKEVVADLEVPQGMGVILRTA
;
A
#
# COMPACT_ATOMS: atom_id res chain seq x y z
N VAL A 1 -3.07 -23.40 3.54
CA VAL A 1 -3.42 -23.11 4.94
C VAL A 1 -2.60 -21.91 5.42
N ARG A 2 -3.23 -20.77 5.71
CA ARG A 2 -2.52 -19.56 6.17
C ARG A 2 -2.27 -19.71 7.67
N ARG A 3 -1.03 -19.98 8.08
CA ARG A 3 -0.68 -20.05 9.50
C ARG A 3 -0.97 -18.70 10.16
N GLN A 4 -1.74 -18.70 11.24
CA GLN A 4 -1.91 -17.53 12.10
C GLN A 4 -0.84 -17.59 13.19
N TYR A 5 -0.01 -16.56 13.27
CA TYR A 5 1.01 -16.43 14.30
C TYR A 5 0.57 -15.40 15.34
N LYS A 6 0.96 -15.62 16.60
CA LYS A 6 0.84 -14.57 17.61
C LYS A 6 1.98 -13.56 17.46
N ILE A 7 1.77 -12.31 17.88
CA ILE A 7 2.76 -11.24 17.66
C ILE A 7 4.12 -11.55 18.32
N GLN A 8 4.12 -12.19 19.49
CA GLN A 8 5.33 -12.60 20.19
C GLN A 8 6.16 -13.67 19.46
N GLU A 9 5.58 -14.36 18.46
CA GLU A 9 6.27 -15.37 17.66
C GLU A 9 7.01 -14.73 16.46
N VAL A 10 6.61 -13.52 16.06
CA VAL A 10 7.09 -12.85 14.84
C VAL A 10 7.85 -11.54 15.08
N ILE A 11 7.74 -10.92 16.26
CA ILE A 11 8.40 -9.66 16.61
C ILE A 11 9.19 -9.82 17.92
N LYS A 12 10.42 -9.27 17.94
CA LYS A 12 11.32 -9.31 19.10
C LYS A 12 11.71 -7.92 19.56
N ARG A 13 12.02 -7.77 20.86
CA ARG A 13 12.55 -6.51 21.42
C ARG A 13 13.87 -6.14 20.73
N ARG A 14 14.07 -4.85 20.43
CA ARG A 14 15.24 -4.29 19.71
C ARG A 14 15.33 -4.67 18.22
N GLN A 15 14.30 -5.29 17.65
CA GLN A 15 14.22 -5.51 16.20
C GLN A 15 14.03 -4.17 15.47
N ILE A 16 14.89 -3.89 14.50
CA ILE A 16 14.81 -2.69 13.66
C ILE A 16 13.88 -2.97 12.48
N LEU A 17 12.93 -2.07 12.24
CA LEU A 17 11.92 -2.18 11.19
C LEU A 17 11.74 -0.83 10.50
N LEU A 18 11.55 -0.86 9.19
CA LEU A 18 11.08 0.30 8.44
C LEU A 18 9.57 0.46 8.65
N VAL A 19 9.14 1.67 9.01
CA VAL A 19 7.76 2.00 9.37
C VAL A 19 7.32 3.31 8.71
N GLN A 20 6.02 3.45 8.47
CA GLN A 20 5.38 4.69 8.03
C GLN A 20 4.33 5.12 9.05
N VAL A 21 4.28 6.42 9.32
CA VAL A 21 3.23 7.04 10.16
C VAL A 21 1.92 7.08 9.38
N VAL A 22 0.85 6.54 9.96
CA VAL A 22 -0.50 6.53 9.37
C VAL A 22 -1.42 7.52 10.07
N LYS A 23 -1.22 7.69 11.38
CA LYS A 23 -1.92 8.70 12.18
C LYS A 23 -0.89 9.39 13.05
N GLU A 24 -0.97 10.70 13.06
CA GLU A 24 -0.20 11.54 13.97
C GLU A 24 -0.52 11.18 15.43
N GLU A 25 0.41 11.53 16.31
CA GLU A 25 0.21 11.47 17.74
C GLU A 25 -0.95 12.36 18.18
N ARG A 26 -1.66 11.93 19.23
CA ARG A 26 -2.80 12.69 19.77
C ARG A 26 -2.81 12.62 21.28
N GLY A 27 -2.49 13.74 21.91
CA GLY A 27 -2.33 13.82 23.36
C GLY A 27 -1.29 12.81 23.83
N ASN A 28 -1.67 11.93 24.76
CA ASN A 28 -0.76 10.89 25.30
C ASN A 28 -0.70 9.62 24.43
N LYS A 29 -1.41 9.57 23.29
CA LYS A 29 -1.35 8.42 22.37
C LYS A 29 -0.28 8.68 21.31
N GLY A 30 0.73 7.81 21.29
CA GLY A 30 1.76 7.84 20.25
C GLY A 30 1.21 7.59 18.85
N ALA A 31 2.00 7.93 17.84
CA ALA A 31 1.64 7.78 16.44
C ALA A 31 1.32 6.32 16.07
N ALA A 32 0.33 6.13 15.18
CA ALA A 32 0.02 4.80 14.65
C ALA A 32 0.93 4.49 13.47
N LEU A 33 1.59 3.34 13.50
CA LEU A 33 2.60 2.94 12.52
C LEU A 33 2.15 1.74 11.69
N THR A 34 2.64 1.65 10.46
CA THR A 34 2.50 0.49 9.58
C THR A 34 3.85 0.12 8.99
N THR A 35 4.09 -1.18 8.78
CA THR A 35 5.20 -1.62 7.93
C THR A 35 4.82 -1.63 6.46
N TYR A 36 3.54 -1.62 6.09
CA TYR A 36 3.09 -1.51 4.69
C TYR A 36 3.24 -0.09 4.19
N LEU A 37 4.23 0.14 3.33
CA LEU A 37 4.62 1.46 2.85
C LEU A 37 3.76 1.88 1.67
N SER A 38 3.52 3.19 1.58
CA SER A 38 2.79 3.84 0.50
C SER A 38 3.52 5.12 0.09
N LEU A 39 3.90 5.19 -1.18
CA LEU A 39 4.63 6.30 -1.78
C LEU A 39 3.73 6.98 -2.80
N ALA A 40 3.12 8.09 -2.40
CA ALA A 40 2.16 8.81 -3.23
C ALA A 40 2.87 9.74 -4.21
N GLY A 41 2.72 9.46 -5.51
CA GLY A 41 3.04 10.38 -6.59
C GLY A 41 1.83 11.20 -7.04
N ARG A 42 2.02 11.93 -8.14
CA ARG A 42 0.97 12.79 -8.75
C ARG A 42 -0.23 11.99 -9.23
N TYR A 43 0.01 10.93 -10.00
CA TYR A 43 -1.04 10.13 -10.65
C TYR A 43 -1.23 8.75 -10.05
N SER A 44 -0.30 8.30 -9.21
CA SER A 44 -0.28 6.94 -8.68
C SER A 44 0.25 6.88 -7.25
N VAL A 45 0.02 5.75 -6.59
CA VAL A 45 0.61 5.40 -5.29
C VAL A 45 1.32 4.06 -5.45
N LEU A 46 2.62 4.02 -5.19
CA LEU A 46 3.40 2.79 -5.15
C LEU A 46 3.33 2.18 -3.75
N MET A 47 3.10 0.89 -3.68
CA MET A 47 3.02 0.08 -2.46
C MET A 47 4.10 -1.01 -2.54
N PRO A 48 5.37 -0.72 -2.17
CA PRO A 48 6.51 -1.59 -2.48
C PRO A 48 6.56 -2.91 -1.70
N ASN A 49 5.71 -3.09 -0.68
CA ASN A 49 5.73 -4.27 0.19
C ASN A 49 4.32 -4.84 0.41
N THR A 50 3.47 -4.66 -0.59
CA THR A 50 2.13 -5.21 -0.62
C THR A 50 1.97 -6.08 -1.86
N ALA A 51 1.88 -7.40 -1.67
CA ALA A 51 1.64 -8.35 -2.76
C ALA A 51 0.20 -8.32 -3.30
N ARG A 52 -0.68 -7.46 -2.75
CA ARG A 52 -1.98 -7.19 -3.38
C ARG A 52 -1.71 -6.32 -4.59
N GLY A 53 -1.80 -6.95 -5.77
CA GLY A 53 -1.67 -6.32 -7.07
C GLY A 53 -2.43 -5.00 -7.15
N GLY A 54 -1.87 -4.09 -7.93
CA GLY A 54 -2.33 -2.72 -8.11
C GLY A 54 -3.78 -2.58 -8.58
N GLY A 55 -4.25 -1.34 -8.67
CA GLY A 55 -5.63 -1.07 -9.06
C GLY A 55 -5.90 0.38 -9.42
N ILE A 56 -7.19 0.66 -9.63
CA ILE A 56 -7.70 1.98 -10.01
C ILE A 56 -8.53 2.52 -8.87
N SER A 57 -8.36 3.80 -8.54
CA SER A 57 -9.17 4.52 -7.54
C SER A 57 -10.66 4.28 -7.74
N ARG A 58 -11.37 3.99 -6.65
CA ARG A 58 -12.84 3.78 -6.66
C ARG A 58 -13.61 5.04 -7.05
N LYS A 59 -13.00 6.22 -6.99
CA LYS A 59 -13.62 7.49 -7.42
C LYS A 59 -13.70 7.62 -8.95
N ILE A 60 -12.97 6.81 -9.71
CA ILE A 60 -13.06 6.77 -11.18
C ILE A 60 -14.23 5.83 -11.53
N THR A 61 -15.39 6.44 -11.76
CA THR A 61 -16.65 5.72 -12.02
C THR A 61 -16.94 5.51 -13.50
N ASN A 62 -16.36 6.35 -14.39
CA ASN A 62 -16.51 6.19 -15.83
C ASN A 62 -15.90 4.85 -16.29
N ALA A 63 -16.73 3.99 -16.87
CA ALA A 63 -16.35 2.65 -17.29
C ALA A 63 -15.31 2.66 -18.43
N GLN A 64 -15.38 3.62 -19.36
CA GLN A 64 -14.42 3.77 -20.45
C GLN A 64 -13.05 4.16 -19.92
N ASP A 65 -12.99 5.17 -19.04
CA ASP A 65 -11.75 5.58 -18.39
C ASP A 65 -11.14 4.45 -17.56
N ARG A 66 -11.99 3.72 -16.83
CA ARG A 66 -11.54 2.59 -16.01
C ARG A 66 -10.96 1.47 -16.87
N LYS A 67 -11.53 1.19 -18.04
CA LYS A 67 -10.98 0.19 -18.99
C LYS A 67 -9.61 0.65 -19.50
N ARG A 68 -9.52 1.89 -20.01
CA ARG A 68 -8.28 2.47 -20.52
C ARG A 68 -7.17 2.49 -19.46
N LEU A 69 -7.47 2.93 -18.24
CA LEU A 69 -6.50 2.98 -17.15
C LEU A 69 -6.07 1.59 -16.69
N LYS A 70 -6.92 0.57 -16.84
CA LYS A 70 -6.55 -0.82 -16.53
C LYS A 70 -5.53 -1.36 -17.52
N GLU A 71 -5.68 -1.03 -18.80
CA GLU A 71 -4.72 -1.36 -19.85
C GLU A 71 -3.37 -0.70 -19.56
N VAL A 72 -3.37 0.62 -19.26
CA VAL A 72 -2.14 1.33 -18.87
C VAL A 72 -1.44 0.70 -17.67
N VAL A 73 -2.18 0.28 -16.64
CA VAL A 73 -1.58 -0.40 -15.46
C VAL A 73 -1.00 -1.76 -15.80
N ALA A 74 -1.61 -2.48 -16.75
CA ALA A 74 -1.11 -3.77 -17.19
C ALA A 74 0.21 -3.64 -17.98
N ASP A 75 0.39 -2.52 -18.69
CA ASP A 75 1.62 -2.21 -19.43
C ASP A 75 2.76 -1.70 -18.53
N LEU A 76 2.47 -1.32 -17.28
CA LEU A 76 3.50 -0.89 -16.34
C LEU A 76 4.26 -2.10 -15.78
N GLU A 77 5.58 -2.07 -15.94
CA GLU A 77 6.49 -3.05 -15.33
C GLU A 77 6.63 -2.80 -13.82
N VAL A 78 5.71 -3.37 -13.04
CA VAL A 78 5.76 -3.31 -11.57
C VAL A 78 6.50 -4.54 -11.03
N PRO A 79 7.60 -4.36 -10.25
CA PRO A 79 8.34 -5.48 -9.69
C PRO A 79 7.47 -6.39 -8.82
N GLN A 80 7.82 -7.68 -8.77
CA GLN A 80 7.09 -8.67 -7.98
C GLN A 80 7.04 -8.28 -6.51
N GLY A 81 5.86 -8.40 -5.90
CA GLY A 81 5.64 -8.05 -4.49
C GLY A 81 5.31 -6.57 -4.25
N MET A 82 5.31 -5.76 -5.30
CA MET A 82 4.85 -4.37 -5.28
C MET A 82 3.46 -4.23 -5.91
N GLY A 83 2.73 -3.19 -5.51
CA GLY A 83 1.46 -2.80 -6.11
C GLY A 83 1.44 -1.33 -6.47
N VAL A 84 0.66 -0.96 -7.50
CA VAL A 84 0.46 0.44 -7.91
C VAL A 84 -1.02 0.78 -7.95
N ILE A 85 -1.42 1.86 -7.30
CA ILE A 85 -2.81 2.35 -7.33
C ILE A 85 -2.87 3.65 -8.12
N LEU A 86 -3.64 3.69 -9.22
CA LEU A 86 -3.91 4.93 -9.95
C LEU A 86 -4.88 5.83 -9.18
N ARG A 87 -4.54 7.12 -9.07
CA ARG A 87 -5.31 8.15 -8.38
C ARG A 87 -6.20 8.93 -9.34
N THR A 88 -7.25 9.52 -8.79
CA THR A 88 -8.19 10.42 -9.46
C THR A 88 -7.64 11.85 -9.46
N ALA A 89 -6.42 12.07 -9.96
CA ALA A 89 -5.71 13.35 -9.85
C ALA A 89 -6.56 14.56 -10.27
#